data_AF-A0A6G2DBH1-F1
#
_entry.id   AF-A0A6G2DBH1-F1
#
_cell.length_a   1.000
_cell.length_b   1.000
_cell.length_c   1.000
_cell.angle_alpha   90.00
_cell.angle_beta   90.00
_cell.angle_gamma   90.00
#
_symmetry.space_group_name_H-M   'P 1'
#
loop_
_entity.id
_entity.type
_entity.pdbx_description
1 polymer ?
#
loop_
_entity_poly.entity_id
_entity_poly.type
_entity_poly.pdbx_seq_one_letter_code
_entity_poly.pdbx_strand_id
1 'polypeptide(L)'
;MDTQKIEAAVKMIIEAVGENANREGLQETPARVARMYQEIFSGLGQTAEEHLSKSFEIIDDNMVVEKDIFFHTMCEHHFLPFYGRAHIAYIP
;
A
#
# COMPACT_ATOMS: atom_id res chain seq x y z
N MET A 1 -7.48 7.83 -8.23
CA MET A 1 -7.69 6.44 -8.69
C MET A 1 -9.13 6.29 -9.19
N ASP A 2 -9.37 5.59 -10.30
CA ASP A 2 -10.70 5.34 -10.85
C ASP A 2 -11.33 4.09 -10.19
N THR A 3 -12.18 4.30 -9.19
CA THR A 3 -12.76 3.21 -8.38
C THR A 3 -13.82 2.43 -9.15
N GLN A 4 -14.64 3.08 -9.98
CA GLN A 4 -15.68 2.42 -10.77
C GLN A 4 -15.08 1.40 -11.75
N LYS A 5 -13.95 1.76 -12.37
CA LYS A 5 -13.22 0.84 -13.25
C LYS A 5 -12.65 -0.37 -12.51
N ILE A 6 -12.15 -0.17 -11.28
CA ILE A 6 -11.66 -1.26 -10.43
C ILE A 6 -12.80 -2.19 -10.03
N GLU A 7 -13.93 -1.64 -9.60
CA GLU A 7 -15.11 -2.43 -9.24
C GLU A 7 -15.58 -3.31 -10.41
N ALA A 8 -15.68 -2.74 -11.61
CA ALA A 8 -16.00 -3.50 -12.81
C ALA A 8 -14.97 -4.62 -13.09
N ALA A 9 -13.68 -4.33 -12.95
CA ALA A 9 -12.61 -5.31 -13.15
C ALA A 9 -12.65 -6.45 -12.12
N VAL A 10 -12.86 -6.14 -10.84
CA VAL A 10 -12.95 -7.14 -9.77
C VAL A 10 -14.17 -8.04 -9.98
N LYS A 11 -15.32 -7.47 -10.40
CA LYS A 11 -16.48 -8.27 -10.78
C LYS A 11 -16.16 -9.24 -11.91
N MET A 12 -15.46 -8.77 -12.96
CA MET A 12 -15.03 -9.63 -14.06
C MET A 12 -14.07 -10.75 -13.59
N ILE A 13 -13.15 -10.46 -12.65
CA ILE A 13 -12.26 -11.48 -12.08
C ILE A 13 -13.07 -12.54 -11.33
N ILE A 14 -14.03 -12.14 -10.50
CA ILE A 14 -14.91 -13.06 -9.75
C ILE A 14 -15.64 -14.00 -10.72
N GLU A 15 -16.21 -13.47 -11.79
CA GLU A 15 -16.91 -14.27 -12.79
C GLU A 15 -15.93 -15.17 -13.57
N ALA A 16 -14.75 -14.66 -13.92
CA ALA A 16 -13.73 -15.40 -14.66
C ALA A 16 -13.13 -16.59 -13.89
N VAL A 17 -13.09 -16.53 -12.56
CA VAL A 17 -12.66 -17.67 -11.72
C VAL A 17 -13.79 -18.69 -11.46
N GLY A 18 -14.99 -18.47 -12.01
CA GLY A 18 -16.13 -19.36 -11.89
C GLY A 18 -17.02 -19.14 -10.67
N GLU A 19 -16.85 -18.03 -9.94
CA GLU A 19 -17.70 -17.67 -8.79
C GLU A 19 -18.96 -16.90 -9.22
N ASN A 20 -20.00 -16.96 -8.39
CA ASN A 20 -21.23 -16.17 -8.60
C ASN A 20 -21.09 -14.78 -7.97
N ALA A 21 -20.86 -13.75 -8.79
CA ALA A 21 -20.75 -12.36 -8.32
C ALA A 21 -22.01 -11.83 -7.61
N ASN A 22 -23.18 -12.43 -7.82
CA ASN A 22 -24.44 -12.02 -7.18
C ASN A 22 -24.70 -12.71 -5.83
N ARG A 23 -23.85 -13.65 -5.38
CA ARG A 23 -24.03 -14.25 -4.05
C ARG A 23 -23.82 -13.21 -2.96
N GLU A 24 -24.60 -13.29 -1.88
CA GLU A 24 -24.62 -12.30 -0.78
C GLU A 24 -23.22 -11.86 -0.34
N GLY A 25 -22.29 -12.80 -0.15
CA GLY A 25 -20.93 -12.49 0.29
C GLY A 25 -20.05 -11.74 -0.72
N LEU A 26 -20.39 -11.73 -2.01
CA LEU A 26 -19.58 -11.12 -3.08
C LEU A 26 -20.14 -9.85 -3.69
N GLN A 27 -21.42 -9.53 -3.46
CA GLN A 27 -22.07 -8.34 -4.05
C GLN A 27 -21.27 -7.05 -3.77
N GLU A 28 -20.80 -6.90 -2.55
CA GLU A 28 -20.02 -5.74 -2.09
C GLU A 28 -18.49 -5.94 -2.24
N THR A 29 -18.02 -7.10 -2.70
CA THR A 29 -16.58 -7.38 -2.84
C THR A 29 -15.88 -6.40 -3.80
N PRO A 30 -16.43 -6.09 -4.99
CA PRO A 30 -15.83 -5.10 -5.88
C PRO A 30 -15.54 -3.76 -5.19
N ALA A 31 -16.54 -3.21 -4.50
CA ALA A 31 -16.42 -1.94 -3.78
C ALA A 31 -15.43 -2.02 -2.61
N ARG A 32 -15.40 -3.14 -1.88
CA ARG A 32 -14.39 -3.38 -0.82
C ARG A 32 -12.97 -3.43 -1.38
N VAL A 33 -12.75 -4.09 -2.50
CA VAL A 33 -11.43 -4.16 -3.14
C VAL A 33 -11.00 -2.79 -3.67
N ALA A 34 -11.92 -2.01 -4.25
CA ALA A 34 -11.62 -0.66 -4.69
C ALA A 34 -11.20 0.25 -3.52
N ARG A 35 -11.91 0.20 -2.38
CA ARG A 35 -11.51 0.93 -1.17
C ARG A 35 -10.16 0.47 -0.61
N MET A 36 -9.92 -0.84 -0.57
CA MET A 36 -8.63 -1.40 -0.19
C MET A 36 -7.49 -0.86 -1.08
N TYR A 37 -7.68 -0.84 -2.40
CA TYR A 37 -6.70 -0.26 -3.33
C TYR A 37 -6.50 1.24 -3.15
N GLN A 38 -7.50 2.00 -2.73
CA GLN A 38 -7.33 3.42 -2.40
C GLN A 38 -6.37 3.60 -1.22
N GLU A 39 -6.47 2.72 -0.22
CA GLU A 39 -5.63 2.78 0.97
C GLU A 39 -4.20 2.29 0.69
N ILE A 40 -4.05 1.06 0.17
CA ILE A 40 -2.72 0.45 0.04
C ILE A 40 -1.87 1.05 -1.08
N PHE A 41 -2.50 1.72 -2.06
CA PHE A 41 -1.81 2.48 -3.11
C PHE A 41 -1.87 4.00 -2.90
N SER A 42 -2.23 4.47 -1.70
CA SER A 42 -2.32 5.90 -1.37
C SER A 42 -1.00 6.66 -1.55
N GLY A 43 0.14 5.96 -1.48
CA GLY A 43 1.47 6.52 -1.74
C GLY A 43 1.75 6.87 -3.21
N LEU A 44 0.94 6.39 -4.17
CA LEU A 44 1.10 6.75 -5.58
C LEU A 44 0.87 8.25 -5.79
N GLY A 45 1.89 8.93 -6.34
CA GLY A 45 1.85 10.37 -6.56
C GLY A 45 2.16 11.22 -5.32
N GLN A 46 2.53 10.60 -4.19
CA GLN A 46 3.08 11.31 -3.04
C GLN A 46 4.60 11.46 -3.18
N THR A 47 5.15 12.50 -2.55
CA THR A 47 6.60 12.71 -2.42
C THR A 47 7.00 12.68 -0.95
N ALA A 48 8.24 12.31 -0.67
CA ALA A 48 8.76 12.31 0.70
C ALA A 48 9.09 13.73 1.21
N GLU A 49 8.97 14.77 0.38
CA GLU A 49 9.46 16.12 0.68
C GLU A 49 8.83 16.71 1.94
N GLU A 50 7.51 16.57 2.11
CA GLU A 50 6.83 17.08 3.31
C GLU A 50 7.38 16.41 4.58
N HIS A 51 7.52 15.09 4.57
CA HIS A 51 8.04 14.33 5.71
C HIS A 51 9.52 14.61 5.99
N LEU A 52 10.32 14.87 4.95
CA LEU A 52 11.75 15.19 5.05
C LEU A 52 12.01 16.69 5.29
N SER A 53 10.98 17.54 5.28
CA SER A 53 11.12 19.00 5.43
C SER A 53 11.61 19.43 6.81
N LYS A 54 11.40 18.60 7.84
CA LYS A 54 11.78 18.90 9.22
C LYS A 54 13.17 18.36 9.54
N SER A 55 14.11 19.25 9.81
CA SER A 55 15.46 18.93 10.25
C SER A 55 15.77 19.53 11.63
N PHE A 56 16.83 19.03 12.26
CA PHE A 56 17.32 19.47 13.56
C PHE A 56 18.82 19.77 13.46
N GLU A 57 19.35 20.59 14.37
CA GLU A 57 20.79 20.82 14.45
C GLU A 57 21.54 19.53 14.81
N ILE A 58 22.68 19.32 14.18
CA ILE A 58 23.54 18.16 14.44
C ILE A 58 24.28 18.39 15.76
N ILE A 59 24.15 17.44 16.68
CA ILE A 59 24.80 17.48 18.01
C ILE A 59 26.18 16.81 17.96
N ASP A 60 26.31 15.74 17.19
CA ASP A 60 27.53 14.98 16.95
C ASP A 60 27.44 14.17 15.64
N ASP A 61 28.55 13.55 15.23
CA ASP A 61 28.69 12.73 14.01
C ASP A 61 28.58 11.22 14.27
N ASN A 62 27.90 10.82 15.35
CA ASN A 62 27.67 9.40 15.62
C ASN A 62 26.57 8.81 14.72
N MET A 63 26.63 7.50 14.53
CA MET A 63 25.60 6.78 13.79
C MET A 63 24.25 6.82 14.51
N VAL A 64 23.21 7.20 13.77
CA VAL A 64 21.81 7.10 14.19
C VAL A 64 21.21 5.86 13.54
N VAL A 65 20.49 5.06 14.33
CA VAL A 65 19.84 3.84 13.84
C VAL A 65 18.42 3.73 14.37
N GLU A 66 17.47 3.59 13.45
CA GLU A 66 16.08 3.22 13.73
C GLU A 66 15.83 1.80 13.19
N LYS A 67 15.35 0.89 14.05
CA LYS A 67 15.18 -0.53 13.71
C LYS A 67 13.75 -0.98 13.92
N ASP A 68 13.40 -2.10 13.30
CA ASP A 68 12.14 -2.80 13.52
C ASP A 68 10.91 -2.00 13.04
N ILE A 69 11.11 -1.12 12.06
CA ILE A 69 10.02 -0.40 11.41
C ILE A 69 9.21 -1.41 10.61
N PHE A 70 8.02 -1.73 11.08
CA PHE A 70 7.15 -2.68 10.39
C PHE A 70 6.54 -2.03 9.15
N PHE A 71 6.58 -2.74 8.02
CA PHE A 71 5.98 -2.26 6.77
C PHE A 71 5.17 -3.36 6.07
N HIS A 72 4.19 -2.92 5.29
CA HIS A 72 3.43 -3.72 4.35
C HIS A 72 3.45 -3.02 3.00
N THR A 73 3.47 -3.79 1.93
CA THR A 73 3.35 -3.27 0.57
C THR A 73 2.87 -4.36 -0.39
N MET A 74 2.78 -4.05 -1.68
CA MET A 74 2.27 -4.92 -2.73
C MET A 74 3.38 -5.20 -3.76
N CYS A 75 3.56 -6.47 -4.13
CA CYS A 75 4.46 -6.84 -5.23
C CYS A 75 3.80 -6.44 -6.57
N GLU A 76 4.48 -5.61 -7.37
CA GLU A 76 3.95 -5.15 -8.66
C GLU A 76 3.77 -6.25 -9.71
N HIS A 77 4.51 -7.36 -9.61
CA HIS A 77 4.42 -8.46 -10.58
C HIS A 77 3.14 -9.27 -10.43
N HIS A 78 2.64 -9.40 -9.21
CA HIS A 78 1.55 -10.33 -8.88
C HIS A 78 0.39 -9.68 -8.12
N PHE A 79 0.56 -8.44 -7.68
CA PHE A 79 -0.39 -7.72 -6.84
C PHE A 79 -0.75 -8.50 -5.57
N LEU A 80 0.26 -9.15 -4.98
CA LEU A 80 0.16 -9.85 -3.70
C LEU A 80 0.89 -9.07 -2.60
N PRO A 81 0.36 -9.06 -1.37
CA PRO A 81 1.00 -8.37 -0.26
C PRO A 81 2.31 -9.06 0.14
N PHE A 82 3.29 -8.26 0.49
CA PHE A 82 4.43 -8.70 1.29
C PHE A 82 4.68 -7.69 2.41
N TYR A 83 5.26 -8.17 3.49
CA TYR A 83 5.47 -7.40 4.71
C TYR A 83 6.79 -7.80 5.35
N GLY A 84 7.33 -6.92 6.17
CA GLY A 84 8.62 -7.13 6.78
C GLY A 84 9.01 -6.02 7.74
N ARG A 85 10.31 -5.94 7.99
CA ARG A 85 10.90 -4.89 8.83
C ARG A 85 11.94 -4.13 8.03
N ALA A 86 11.89 -2.81 8.14
CA ALA A 86 12.93 -1.91 7.66
C ALA A 86 13.82 -1.50 8.84
N HIS A 87 15.10 -1.33 8.54
CA HIS A 87 16.10 -0.80 9.45
C HIS A 87 16.81 0.33 8.71
N ILE A 88 16.85 1.51 9.30
CA ILE A 88 17.44 2.71 8.70
C ILE A 88 18.61 3.11 9.59
N ALA A 89 19.78 3.29 8.97
CA ALA A 89 20.96 3.79 9.64
C ALA A 89 21.57 4.90 8.79
N TYR A 90 22.00 5.99 9.43
CA TYR A 90 22.70 7.08 8.76
C TYR A 90 23.69 7.75 9.72
N ILE A 91 24.64 8.49 9.16
CA ILE A 91 25.51 9.41 9.90
C ILE A 91 25.00 10.82 9.54
N PRO A 92 24.61 11.64 10.53
CA PRO A 92 24.05 12.98 10.31
C PRO A 92 24.96 13.95 9.56
#